data_AF-A0A7C5GB81-F1
#
_entry.id   AF-A0A7C5GB81-F1
#
_cell.length_a   1.000
_cell.length_b   1.000
_cell.length_c   1.000
_cell.angle_alpha   90.00
_cell.angle_beta   90.00
_cell.angle_gamma   90.00
#
_symmetry.space_group_name_H-M   'P 1'
#
loop_
_entity.id
_entity.type
_entity.pdbx_description
1 polymer ?
#
loop_
_entity_poly.entity_id
_entity_poly.type
_entity_poly.pdbx_seq_one_letter_code
_entity_poly.pdbx_strand_id
1 'polypeptide(L)'
;VVLTIDTGLQNILEGIAEKSLQDNVAEAVMFLAMDPRNGDILGYVSLPDFDPNDIQNSDEISRMDRPAIWAYEPGSVFKIFTLSTFLDSGAIQDTSSFYCDGKYEHTTNLGEKVTIKCLSSHGTVHPREIITYSCNAGAAYASDKIDAASFYDRLINFGFGSRTGIGIPGETAGFLRPVDRWSARSKPTIAIGQEIAVSALQMMQAATAVANNGVLVQPRIVLKVLASDGSVVKTPETAGARRVISAETAQLMRSYMTSVTTNLGTGHRAKIDDLSLAVKTGTAQLIDRRTGAYSDTDYIASCMAMVPADNPVLVLYHVIVKPKGPSYLGGQIAAPPIRDAAEALTDYLGIPRGRNPQAVHSGTILVPTDKSADIKDVMPDLRGYSKKQLLPLLLREDITVDIQGDGWVKNQDPAPGSPITPGTTIHLDLQ
;
A
#
# COMPACT_ATOMS: atom_id res chain seq x y z
N VAL A 1 -19.87 4.27 -15.55
CA VAL A 1 -19.28 4.74 -14.27
C VAL A 1 -17.78 4.57 -14.38
N VAL A 2 -16.99 5.51 -13.88
CA VAL A 2 -15.53 5.41 -13.82
C VAL A 2 -15.15 5.16 -12.37
N LEU A 3 -14.42 4.06 -12.12
CA LEU A 3 -13.94 3.71 -10.78
C LEU A 3 -12.61 4.39 -10.47
N THR A 4 -12.21 4.37 -9.21
CA THR A 4 -10.88 4.77 -8.76
C THR A 4 -9.83 3.69 -8.99
N ILE A 5 -10.27 2.46 -9.31
CA ILE A 5 -9.40 1.32 -9.61
C ILE A 5 -8.54 1.64 -10.81
N ASP A 6 -7.23 1.48 -10.62
CA ASP A 6 -6.24 1.52 -11.69
C ASP A 6 -6.02 0.09 -12.20
N THR A 7 -6.30 -0.15 -13.48
CA THR A 7 -6.26 -1.50 -14.05
C THR A 7 -4.85 -2.10 -14.08
N GLY A 8 -3.81 -1.28 -14.24
CA GLY A 8 -2.42 -1.77 -14.24
C GLY A 8 -1.99 -2.17 -12.83
N LEU A 9 -2.29 -1.32 -11.85
CA LEU A 9 -2.03 -1.60 -10.43
C LEU A 9 -2.84 -2.81 -9.94
N GLN A 10 -4.13 -2.89 -10.30
CA GLN A 10 -5.00 -4.02 -9.96
C GLN A 10 -4.40 -5.34 -10.45
N ASN A 11 -4.02 -5.42 -11.73
CA ASN A 11 -3.44 -6.62 -12.33
C ASN A 11 -2.12 -7.03 -11.65
N ILE A 12 -1.28 -6.07 -11.25
CA ILE A 12 -0.05 -6.33 -10.47
C ILE A 12 -0.40 -6.95 -9.10
N LEU A 13 -1.37 -6.38 -8.38
CA LEU A 13 -1.79 -6.89 -7.08
C LEU A 13 -2.43 -8.28 -7.17
N GLU A 14 -3.26 -8.53 -8.18
CA GLU A 14 -3.91 -9.81 -8.41
C GLU A 14 -2.87 -10.92 -8.58
N GLY A 15 -1.88 -10.74 -9.47
CA GLY A 15 -0.83 -11.74 -9.67
C GLY A 15 -0.01 -12.04 -8.41
N ILE A 16 0.24 -11.02 -7.58
CA ILE A 16 0.94 -11.21 -6.29
C ILE A 16 0.04 -11.93 -5.28
N ALA A 17 -1.25 -11.57 -5.21
CA ALA A 17 -2.22 -12.15 -4.30
C ALA A 17 -2.50 -13.63 -4.65
N GLU A 18 -2.62 -13.98 -5.92
CA GLU A 18 -2.78 -15.35 -6.41
C GLU A 18 -1.59 -16.23 -6.00
N LYS A 19 -0.37 -15.74 -6.23
CA LYS A 19 0.83 -16.41 -5.77
C LYS A 19 0.83 -16.59 -4.26
N SER A 20 0.42 -15.56 -3.51
CA SER A 20 0.32 -15.66 -2.05
C SER A 20 -0.71 -16.70 -1.59
N LEU A 21 -1.87 -16.79 -2.26
CA LEU A 21 -2.89 -17.80 -1.97
C LEU A 21 -2.34 -19.21 -2.18
N GLN A 22 -1.64 -19.44 -3.30
CA GLN A 22 -1.07 -20.73 -3.68
C GLN A 22 0.10 -21.15 -2.76
N ASP A 23 1.11 -20.29 -2.60
CA ASP A 23 2.33 -20.57 -1.82
C ASP A 23 2.01 -20.90 -0.35
N ASN A 24 0.91 -20.34 0.18
CA ASN A 24 0.51 -20.51 1.57
C ASN A 24 -0.64 -21.50 1.76
N VAL A 25 -1.16 -22.09 0.68
CA VAL A 25 -2.34 -22.99 0.70
C VAL A 25 -3.45 -22.38 1.57
N ALA A 26 -3.72 -21.09 1.35
CA ALA A 26 -4.61 -20.30 2.18
C ALA A 26 -6.07 -20.47 1.75
N GLU A 27 -7.00 -20.27 2.69
CA GLU A 27 -8.44 -20.32 2.41
C GLU A 27 -8.90 -19.09 1.63
N ALA A 28 -8.28 -17.94 1.90
CA ALA A 28 -8.55 -16.68 1.22
C ALA A 28 -7.38 -15.69 1.34
N VAL A 29 -7.32 -14.74 0.42
CA VAL A 29 -6.38 -13.61 0.44
C VAL A 29 -7.14 -12.32 0.14
N MET A 30 -6.83 -11.25 0.86
CA MET A 30 -7.24 -9.89 0.52
C MET A 30 -5.99 -9.04 0.29
N PHE A 31 -5.97 -8.25 -0.78
CA PHE A 31 -4.89 -7.31 -1.03
C PHE A 31 -5.47 -5.98 -1.53
N LEU A 32 -5.33 -4.94 -0.70
CA LEU A 32 -5.84 -3.61 -0.99
C LEU A 32 -4.69 -2.61 -1.19
N ALA A 33 -4.92 -1.67 -2.09
CA ALA A 33 -4.09 -0.49 -2.30
C ALA A 33 -4.96 0.77 -2.32
N MET A 34 -4.53 1.81 -1.61
CA MET A 34 -5.27 3.06 -1.50
C MET A 34 -4.33 4.26 -1.48
N ASP A 35 -4.73 5.35 -2.11
CA ASP A 35 -4.10 6.65 -1.90
C ASP A 35 -4.64 7.26 -0.58
N PRO A 36 -3.80 7.44 0.45
CA PRO A 36 -4.25 7.92 1.76
C PRO A 36 -4.64 9.40 1.77
N ARG A 37 -4.29 10.15 0.72
CA ARG A 37 -4.51 11.61 0.65
C ARG A 37 -5.95 11.94 0.28
N ASN A 38 -6.57 11.10 -0.55
CA ASN A 38 -7.92 11.31 -1.08
C ASN A 38 -8.86 10.10 -0.85
N GLY A 39 -8.35 8.98 -0.35
CA GLY A 39 -9.14 7.78 -0.07
C GLY A 39 -9.47 6.95 -1.31
N ASP A 40 -8.89 7.23 -2.47
CA ASP A 40 -9.11 6.46 -3.68
C ASP A 40 -8.56 5.04 -3.51
N ILE A 41 -9.43 4.04 -3.62
CA ILE A 41 -9.03 2.64 -3.71
C ILE A 41 -8.48 2.43 -5.13
N LEU A 42 -7.18 2.20 -5.23
CA LEU A 42 -6.49 1.99 -6.50
C LEU A 42 -6.48 0.52 -6.90
N GLY A 43 -6.48 -0.38 -5.91
CA GLY A 43 -6.52 -1.82 -6.13
C GLY A 43 -7.28 -2.53 -5.02
N TYR A 44 -8.06 -3.55 -5.40
CA TYR A 44 -9.03 -4.23 -4.56
C TYR A 44 -9.11 -5.72 -4.92
N VAL A 45 -8.36 -6.56 -4.22
CA VAL A 45 -8.29 -8.00 -4.48
C VAL A 45 -8.95 -8.78 -3.33
N SER A 46 -9.80 -9.75 -3.69
CA SER A 46 -10.47 -10.68 -2.77
C SER A 46 -10.48 -12.08 -3.39
N LEU A 47 -9.56 -12.94 -2.95
CA LEU A 47 -9.42 -14.31 -3.44
C LEU A 47 -9.91 -15.34 -2.41
N PRO A 48 -10.45 -16.49 -2.85
CA PRO A 48 -10.82 -16.81 -4.23
C PRO A 48 -11.94 -15.88 -4.74
N ASP A 49 -11.90 -15.61 -6.04
CA ASP A 49 -12.87 -14.82 -6.82
C ASP A 49 -13.49 -15.67 -7.93
N PHE A 50 -14.20 -15.03 -8.87
CA PHE A 50 -14.90 -15.70 -9.95
C PHE A 50 -14.86 -14.87 -11.24
N ASP A 51 -15.03 -15.53 -12.40
CA ASP A 51 -15.22 -14.83 -13.67
C ASP A 51 -16.61 -14.17 -13.69
N PRO A 52 -16.72 -12.83 -13.75
CA PRO A 52 -18.01 -12.16 -13.81
C PRO A 52 -18.80 -12.45 -15.10
N ASN A 53 -18.15 -12.97 -16.15
CA ASN A 53 -18.83 -13.43 -17.37
C ASN A 53 -19.47 -14.82 -17.21
N ASP A 54 -19.11 -15.57 -16.16
CA ASP A 54 -19.64 -16.91 -15.86
C ASP A 54 -20.11 -17.03 -14.40
N ILE A 55 -20.97 -16.10 -13.99
CA ILE A 55 -21.50 -16.08 -12.62
C ILE A 55 -22.27 -17.36 -12.25
N GLN A 56 -22.87 -18.05 -13.23
CA GLN A 56 -23.70 -19.24 -12.98
C GLN A 56 -22.88 -20.41 -12.43
N ASN A 57 -21.60 -20.51 -12.80
CA ASN A 57 -20.70 -21.56 -12.34
C ASN A 57 -19.85 -21.15 -11.13
N SER A 58 -20.00 -19.92 -10.63
CA SER A 58 -19.30 -19.47 -9.42
C SER A 58 -19.90 -20.09 -8.14
N ASP A 59 -19.09 -20.27 -7.11
CA ASP A 59 -19.55 -20.67 -5.77
C ASP A 59 -19.76 -19.45 -4.84
N GLU A 60 -20.44 -19.67 -3.72
CA GLU A 60 -20.76 -18.59 -2.76
C GLU A 60 -19.52 -17.97 -2.11
N ILE A 61 -18.50 -18.78 -1.83
CA ILE A 61 -17.26 -18.36 -1.18
C ILE A 61 -16.49 -17.44 -2.14
N SER A 62 -16.46 -17.77 -3.42
CA SER A 62 -15.82 -16.99 -4.48
C SER A 62 -16.53 -15.67 -4.77
N ARG A 63 -17.86 -15.61 -4.58
CA ARG A 63 -18.63 -14.36 -4.70
C ARG A 63 -18.55 -13.44 -3.47
N MET A 64 -17.86 -13.84 -2.42
CA MET A 64 -17.78 -13.09 -1.18
C MET A 64 -16.85 -11.88 -1.31
N ASP A 65 -17.39 -10.67 -1.18
CA ASP A 65 -16.60 -9.44 -1.04
C ASP A 65 -15.98 -9.35 0.36
N ARG A 66 -14.94 -10.14 0.59
CA ARG A 66 -14.29 -10.25 1.91
C ARG A 66 -13.79 -8.91 2.44
N PRO A 67 -13.11 -8.05 1.65
CA PRO A 67 -12.58 -6.82 2.21
C PRO A 67 -13.67 -5.87 2.73
N ALA A 68 -14.89 -5.90 2.18
CA ALA A 68 -16.02 -5.12 2.67
C ALA A 68 -16.86 -5.81 3.75
N ILE A 69 -17.14 -7.11 3.63
CA ILE A 69 -18.19 -7.76 4.44
C ILE A 69 -17.63 -8.65 5.56
N TRP A 70 -16.40 -9.12 5.46
CA TRP A 70 -15.84 -10.04 6.45
C TRP A 70 -15.25 -9.28 7.64
N ALA A 71 -15.81 -9.52 8.83
CA ALA A 71 -15.31 -8.98 10.08
C ALA A 71 -14.38 -10.00 10.76
N TYR A 72 -13.18 -9.58 11.13
CA TYR A 72 -12.17 -10.43 11.76
C TYR A 72 -11.34 -9.66 12.79
N GLU A 73 -10.65 -10.38 13.68
CA GLU A 73 -9.71 -9.74 14.62
C GLU A 73 -8.39 -9.39 13.90
N PRO A 74 -8.00 -8.11 13.84
CA PRO A 74 -6.85 -7.68 13.03
C PRO A 74 -5.48 -8.08 13.61
N GLY A 75 -5.45 -8.44 14.89
CA GLY A 75 -4.22 -8.72 15.63
C GLY A 75 -3.24 -7.54 15.58
N SER A 76 -1.94 -7.85 15.55
CA SER A 76 -0.91 -6.84 15.81
C SER A 76 -0.78 -5.69 14.80
N VAL A 77 -1.41 -5.74 13.62
CA VAL A 77 -1.49 -4.54 12.74
C VAL A 77 -2.23 -3.41 13.44
N PHE A 78 -3.20 -3.75 14.29
CA PHE A 78 -4.00 -2.79 15.06
C PHE A 78 -3.18 -1.94 16.04
N LYS A 79 -1.98 -2.40 16.44
CA LYS A 79 -1.11 -1.68 17.37
C LYS A 79 -0.68 -0.31 16.86
N ILE A 80 -0.70 -0.09 15.54
CA ILE A 80 -0.48 1.23 14.94
C ILE A 80 -1.46 2.23 15.55
N PHE A 81 -2.76 1.89 15.60
CA PHE A 81 -3.82 2.79 16.03
C PHE A 81 -3.89 2.92 17.55
N THR A 82 -3.62 1.82 18.27
CA THR A 82 -3.65 1.81 19.74
C THR A 82 -2.46 2.59 20.32
N LEU A 83 -1.24 2.40 19.83
CA LEU A 83 -0.11 3.21 20.29
C LEU A 83 -0.22 4.66 19.80
N SER A 84 -0.77 4.93 18.60
CA SER A 84 -1.04 6.31 18.18
C SER A 84 -2.01 7.00 19.14
N THR A 85 -3.05 6.30 19.59
CA THR A 85 -4.00 6.79 20.60
C THR A 85 -3.31 7.14 21.92
N PHE A 86 -2.44 6.26 22.42
CA PHE A 86 -1.78 6.47 23.71
C PHE A 86 -0.76 7.62 23.66
N LEU A 87 -0.05 7.77 22.54
CA LEU A 87 0.90 8.87 22.31
C LEU A 87 0.17 10.20 22.14
N ASP A 88 -0.87 10.23 21.30
CA ASP A 88 -1.59 11.48 20.98
C ASP A 88 -2.39 12.02 22.17
N SER A 89 -2.86 11.15 23.06
CA SER A 89 -3.49 11.55 24.32
C SER A 89 -2.50 12.03 25.38
N GLY A 90 -1.19 11.84 25.18
CA GLY A 90 -0.17 12.05 26.21
C GLY A 90 -0.20 11.02 27.34
N ALA A 91 -1.00 9.95 27.23
CA ALA A 91 -1.03 8.86 28.19
C ALA A 91 0.32 8.13 28.29
N ILE A 92 1.06 8.09 27.17
CA ILE A 92 2.46 7.67 27.11
C ILE A 92 3.27 8.66 26.29
N GLN A 93 4.59 8.66 26.50
CA GLN A 93 5.57 9.45 25.76
C GLN A 93 6.56 8.51 25.04
N ASP A 94 7.31 9.00 24.06
CA ASP A 94 8.37 8.21 23.38
C ASP A 94 9.40 7.66 24.39
N THR A 95 9.65 8.37 25.48
CA THR A 95 10.55 7.96 26.56
C THR A 95 9.92 7.00 27.57
N SER A 96 8.61 6.75 27.51
CA SER A 96 7.94 5.79 28.40
C SER A 96 8.54 4.41 28.19
N SER A 97 8.61 3.61 29.26
CA SER A 97 9.19 2.27 29.20
C SER A 97 8.30 1.25 29.90
N PHE A 98 8.33 0.03 29.38
CA PHE A 98 7.55 -1.10 29.87
C PHE A 98 8.43 -2.33 29.92
N TYR A 99 8.30 -3.13 30.97
CA TYR A 99 9.07 -4.37 31.11
C TYR A 99 8.27 -5.56 30.58
N CYS A 100 8.83 -6.27 29.61
CA CYS A 100 8.27 -7.46 29.00
C CYS A 100 9.13 -8.69 29.34
N ASP A 101 8.69 -9.46 30.34
CA ASP A 101 9.26 -10.75 30.72
C ASP A 101 8.68 -11.93 29.91
N GLY A 102 7.86 -11.64 28.89
CA GLY A 102 7.14 -12.62 28.07
C GLY A 102 5.63 -12.59 28.26
N LYS A 103 5.11 -11.79 29.20
CA LYS A 103 3.66 -11.66 29.42
C LYS A 103 3.28 -10.31 30.05
N TYR A 104 2.02 -9.96 29.87
CA TYR A 104 1.32 -8.98 30.71
C TYR A 104 0.62 -9.73 31.83
N GLU A 105 0.72 -9.22 33.05
CA GLU A 105 -0.03 -9.72 34.19
C GLU A 105 -0.64 -8.56 34.99
N HIS A 106 -1.93 -8.66 35.26
CA HIS A 106 -2.65 -7.71 36.08
C HIS A 106 -3.62 -8.45 37.00
N THR A 107 -3.63 -8.10 38.29
CA THR A 107 -4.62 -8.61 39.24
C THR A 107 -5.55 -7.47 39.62
N THR A 108 -6.85 -7.63 39.37
CA THR A 108 -7.84 -6.62 39.70
C THR A 108 -8.04 -6.51 41.21
N ASN A 109 -8.69 -5.44 41.66
CA ASN A 109 -9.06 -5.26 43.07
C ASN A 109 -9.98 -6.38 43.60
N LEU A 110 -10.66 -7.11 42.71
CA LEU A 110 -11.51 -8.26 43.05
C LEU A 110 -10.74 -9.60 43.01
N GLY A 111 -9.42 -9.57 42.79
CA GLY A 111 -8.56 -10.75 42.75
C GLY A 111 -8.55 -11.50 41.42
N GLU A 112 -9.21 -10.98 40.38
CA GLU A 112 -9.18 -11.58 39.04
C GLU A 112 -7.80 -11.39 38.40
N LYS A 113 -7.18 -12.48 37.94
CA LYS A 113 -5.88 -12.45 37.27
C LYS A 113 -6.04 -12.46 35.75
N VAL A 114 -5.57 -11.41 35.11
CA VAL A 114 -5.48 -11.28 33.65
C VAL A 114 -4.05 -11.58 33.23
N THR A 115 -3.90 -12.47 32.24
CA THR A 115 -2.60 -12.79 31.63
C THR A 115 -2.73 -12.74 30.11
N ILE A 116 -1.85 -11.99 29.45
CA ILE A 116 -1.71 -11.95 27.98
C ILE A 116 -0.28 -12.32 27.62
N LYS A 117 -0.11 -13.38 26.82
CA LYS A 117 1.22 -13.86 26.41
C LYS A 117 1.83 -12.98 25.33
N CYS A 118 3.14 -12.84 25.38
CA CYS A 118 3.98 -12.32 24.32
C CYS A 118 4.70 -13.48 23.62
N LEU A 119 5.17 -13.26 22.38
CA LEU A 119 5.93 -14.28 21.63
C LEU A 119 7.28 -14.59 22.29
N SER A 120 7.85 -13.60 22.97
CA SER A 120 9.15 -13.68 23.65
C SER A 120 9.25 -12.64 24.77
N SER A 121 10.24 -12.83 25.64
CA SER A 121 10.72 -11.80 26.56
C SER A 121 11.54 -10.78 25.77
N HIS A 122 11.24 -9.49 25.96
CA HIS A 122 11.91 -8.39 25.26
C HIS A 122 12.68 -7.48 26.23
N GLY A 123 12.60 -7.73 27.54
CA GLY A 123 13.14 -6.83 28.55
C GLY A 123 12.42 -5.48 28.54
N THR A 124 13.16 -4.41 28.77
CA THR A 124 12.61 -3.04 28.72
C THR A 124 12.39 -2.61 27.28
N VAL A 125 11.15 -2.22 26.95
CA VAL A 125 10.74 -1.71 25.63
C VAL A 125 10.14 -0.32 25.77
N HIS A 126 10.42 0.56 24.81
CA HIS A 126 9.74 1.84 24.62
C HIS A 126 8.67 1.70 23.51
N PRO A 127 7.82 2.73 23.24
CA PRO A 127 6.79 2.65 22.21
C PRO A 127 7.30 2.23 20.83
N ARG A 128 8.50 2.65 20.46
CA ARG A 128 9.17 2.21 19.23
C ARG A 128 9.36 0.70 19.22
N GLU A 129 10.00 0.12 20.25
CA GLU A 129 10.26 -1.32 20.33
C GLU A 129 8.97 -2.14 20.44
N ILE A 130 7.90 -1.59 21.04
CA ILE A 130 6.58 -2.23 21.05
C ILE A 130 6.10 -2.48 19.61
N ILE A 131 6.27 -1.51 18.72
CA ILE A 131 5.95 -1.63 17.30
C ILE A 131 6.96 -2.55 16.58
N THR A 132 8.28 -2.36 16.79
CA THR A 132 9.37 -3.12 16.16
C THR A 132 9.23 -4.62 16.38
N TYR A 133 9.17 -5.04 17.65
CA TYR A 133 9.09 -6.44 18.07
C TYR A 133 7.66 -6.97 18.11
N SER A 134 6.68 -6.10 17.85
CA SER A 134 5.26 -6.43 18.01
C SER A 134 4.95 -6.95 19.42
N CYS A 135 5.53 -6.34 20.45
CA CYS A 135 5.45 -6.79 21.84
C CYS A 135 4.00 -6.71 22.36
N ASN A 136 3.39 -7.84 22.74
CA ASN A 136 2.03 -7.86 23.30
C ASN A 136 2.01 -7.28 24.72
N ALA A 137 2.98 -7.68 25.55
CA ALA A 137 3.04 -7.23 26.94
C ALA A 137 3.21 -5.71 27.05
N GLY A 138 4.13 -5.13 26.27
CA GLY A 138 4.34 -3.68 26.25
C GLY A 138 3.10 -2.90 25.79
N ALA A 139 2.42 -3.35 24.74
CA ALA A 139 1.17 -2.73 24.29
C ALA A 139 0.04 -2.84 25.33
N ALA A 140 -0.08 -4.00 26.01
CA ALA A 140 -1.03 -4.21 27.09
C ALA A 140 -0.74 -3.31 28.30
N TYR A 141 0.51 -3.24 28.78
CA TYR A 141 0.88 -2.33 29.86
C TYR A 141 0.74 -0.84 29.47
N ALA A 142 0.99 -0.47 28.21
CA ALA A 142 0.74 0.88 27.72
C ALA A 142 -0.75 1.24 27.78
N SER A 143 -1.64 0.27 27.54
CA SER A 143 -3.09 0.48 27.65
C SER A 143 -3.57 0.80 29.08
N ASP A 144 -2.81 0.39 30.11
CA ASP A 144 -3.12 0.73 31.50
C ASP A 144 -2.97 2.23 31.78
N LYS A 145 -2.25 2.97 30.93
CA LYS A 145 -1.98 4.40 31.10
C LYS A 145 -3.09 5.32 30.58
N ILE A 146 -4.06 4.77 29.86
CA ILE A 146 -5.24 5.50 29.38
C ILE A 146 -6.50 4.93 30.04
N ASP A 147 -7.49 5.79 30.30
CA ASP A 147 -8.80 5.33 30.75
C ASP A 147 -9.59 4.67 29.61
N ALA A 148 -10.54 3.81 29.97
CA ALA A 148 -11.26 2.99 29.00
C ALA A 148 -12.17 3.80 28.08
N ALA A 149 -12.79 4.87 28.59
CA ALA A 149 -13.69 5.73 27.80
C ALA A 149 -12.90 6.50 26.73
N SER A 150 -11.80 7.16 27.12
CA SER A 150 -10.92 7.86 26.19
C SER A 150 -10.33 6.92 25.14
N PHE A 151 -9.97 5.68 25.51
CA PHE A 151 -9.48 4.71 24.54
C PHE A 151 -10.58 4.32 23.54
N TYR A 152 -11.76 3.97 24.03
CA TYR A 152 -12.91 3.63 23.18
C TYR A 152 -13.27 4.76 22.22
N ASP A 153 -13.43 5.99 22.71
CA ASP A 153 -13.80 7.14 21.90
C ASP A 153 -12.77 7.41 20.80
N ARG A 154 -11.48 7.22 21.10
CA ARG A 154 -10.41 7.34 20.10
C ARG A 154 -10.47 6.24 19.04
N LEU A 155 -10.79 4.99 19.40
CA LEU A 155 -11.00 3.92 18.42
C LEU A 155 -12.22 4.19 17.52
N ILE A 156 -13.33 4.68 18.07
CA ILE A 156 -14.47 5.14 17.28
C ILE A 156 -14.06 6.30 16.36
N ASN A 157 -13.23 7.22 16.84
CA ASN A 157 -12.67 8.29 16.03
C ASN A 157 -11.72 7.79 14.94
N PHE A 158 -11.13 6.60 15.02
CA PHE A 158 -10.43 5.99 13.87
C PHE A 158 -11.38 5.36 12.84
N GLY A 159 -12.68 5.27 13.13
CA GLY A 159 -13.71 4.68 12.25
C GLY A 159 -14.10 3.25 12.63
N PHE A 160 -13.49 2.66 13.68
CA PHE A 160 -13.83 1.31 14.10
C PHE A 160 -15.22 1.23 14.71
N GLY A 161 -15.92 0.11 14.47
CA GLY A 161 -17.31 -0.08 14.92
C GLY A 161 -18.35 0.63 14.04
N SER A 162 -17.93 1.26 12.94
CA SER A 162 -18.81 1.94 11.97
C SER A 162 -18.44 1.55 10.54
N ARG A 163 -19.42 1.57 9.62
CA ARG A 163 -19.15 1.42 8.19
C ARG A 163 -18.26 2.57 7.68
N THR A 164 -17.37 2.30 6.74
CA THR A 164 -16.48 3.33 6.17
C THR A 164 -17.23 4.33 5.30
N GLY A 165 -18.36 3.90 4.71
CA GLY A 165 -19.16 4.74 3.82
C GLY A 165 -18.70 4.70 2.36
N ILE A 166 -17.85 3.75 1.97
CA ILE A 166 -17.34 3.61 0.59
C ILE A 166 -18.45 3.41 -0.46
N GLY A 167 -19.65 2.97 -0.04
CA GLY A 167 -20.79 2.75 -0.92
C GLY A 167 -20.87 1.34 -1.51
N ILE A 168 -20.16 0.37 -0.92
CA ILE A 168 -20.20 -1.04 -1.31
C ILE A 168 -21.35 -1.75 -0.56
N PRO A 169 -22.21 -2.51 -1.26
CA PRO A 169 -23.28 -3.27 -0.62
C PRO A 169 -22.76 -4.28 0.41
N GLY A 170 -23.49 -4.46 1.51
CA GLY A 170 -23.16 -5.47 2.51
C GLY A 170 -22.00 -5.12 3.46
N GLU A 171 -21.41 -3.92 3.34
CA GLU A 171 -20.31 -3.47 4.20
C GLU A 171 -20.58 -3.73 5.69
N THR A 172 -19.67 -4.42 6.37
CA THR A 172 -19.78 -4.66 7.81
C THR A 172 -19.40 -3.42 8.61
N ALA A 173 -20.05 -3.21 9.75
CA ALA A 173 -19.60 -2.20 10.72
C ALA A 173 -18.43 -2.70 11.60
N GLY A 174 -18.02 -3.97 11.44
CA GLY A 174 -17.14 -4.63 12.38
C GLY A 174 -17.84 -4.81 13.74
N PHE A 175 -17.06 -4.86 14.81
CA PHE A 175 -17.57 -5.00 16.16
C PHE A 175 -16.59 -4.47 17.20
N LEU A 176 -17.01 -3.47 17.97
CA LEU A 176 -16.32 -2.98 19.15
C LEU A 176 -17.35 -2.83 20.28
N ARG A 177 -17.20 -3.61 21.35
CA ARG A 177 -18.14 -3.56 22.48
C ARG A 177 -18.07 -2.20 23.18
N PRO A 178 -19.19 -1.65 23.67
CA PRO A 178 -19.17 -0.47 24.52
C PRO A 178 -18.43 -0.77 25.85
N VAL A 179 -17.87 0.28 26.45
CA VAL A 179 -16.96 0.19 27.61
C VAL A 179 -17.61 -0.46 28.84
N ASP A 180 -18.91 -0.28 29.04
CA ASP A 180 -19.68 -0.89 30.13
C ASP A 180 -19.72 -2.43 30.07
N ARG A 181 -19.42 -3.01 28.90
CA ARG A 181 -19.32 -4.46 28.68
C ARG A 181 -17.88 -4.97 28.63
N TRP A 182 -16.90 -4.12 28.91
CA TRP A 182 -15.50 -4.53 28.97
C TRP A 182 -15.22 -5.24 30.29
N SER A 183 -14.55 -6.38 30.19
CA SER A 183 -13.95 -7.05 31.36
C SER A 183 -12.61 -6.39 31.69
N ALA A 184 -12.01 -6.76 32.82
CA ALA A 184 -10.64 -6.35 33.15
C ALA A 184 -9.61 -6.78 32.08
N ARG A 185 -9.92 -7.83 31.30
CA ARG A 185 -9.09 -8.32 30.20
C ARG A 185 -9.30 -7.52 28.90
N SER A 186 -10.45 -6.90 28.68
CA SER A 186 -10.82 -6.38 27.36
C SER A 186 -9.91 -5.25 26.89
N LYS A 187 -9.61 -4.25 27.72
CA LYS A 187 -8.74 -3.12 27.33
C LYS A 187 -7.34 -3.56 26.86
N PRO A 188 -6.57 -4.35 27.62
CA PRO A 188 -5.24 -4.79 27.17
C PRO A 188 -5.30 -5.80 26.00
N THR A 189 -6.40 -6.54 25.83
CA THR A 189 -6.60 -7.43 24.65
C THR A 189 -6.92 -6.63 23.38
N ILE A 190 -7.78 -5.61 23.47
CA ILE A 190 -8.06 -4.67 22.37
C ILE A 190 -6.80 -3.92 21.96
N ALA A 191 -5.94 -3.56 22.91
CA ALA A 191 -4.67 -2.88 22.63
C ALA A 191 -3.75 -3.68 21.67
N ILE A 192 -3.90 -5.01 21.62
CA ILE A 192 -3.14 -5.89 20.72
C ILE A 192 -3.93 -6.36 19.49
N GLY A 193 -5.16 -5.87 19.30
CA GLY A 193 -6.02 -6.17 18.15
C GLY A 193 -6.84 -7.45 18.27
N GLN A 194 -7.18 -7.86 19.49
CA GLN A 194 -8.14 -8.95 19.79
C GLN A 194 -9.31 -8.41 20.61
N GLU A 195 -10.43 -9.15 20.73
CA GLU A 195 -11.70 -8.63 21.28
C GLU A 195 -12.32 -7.43 20.50
N ILE A 196 -11.82 -7.20 19.28
CA ILE A 196 -12.35 -6.26 18.30
C ILE A 196 -12.41 -6.93 16.94
N ALA A 197 -13.51 -6.76 16.20
CA ALA A 197 -13.61 -7.21 14.82
C ALA A 197 -13.64 -6.02 13.87
N VAL A 198 -12.89 -6.10 12.78
CA VAL A 198 -12.78 -5.05 11.76
C VAL A 198 -12.93 -5.64 10.36
N SER A 199 -13.27 -4.81 9.38
CA SER A 199 -13.10 -5.14 7.96
C SER A 199 -11.74 -4.66 7.45
N ALA A 200 -11.30 -5.20 6.30
CA ALA A 200 -10.08 -4.71 5.66
C ALA A 200 -10.22 -3.24 5.24
N LEU A 201 -11.42 -2.82 4.81
CA LEU A 201 -11.72 -1.42 4.52
C LEU A 201 -11.59 -0.50 5.73
N GLN A 202 -12.04 -0.92 6.92
CA GLN A 202 -11.85 -0.12 8.15
C GLN A 202 -10.35 0.03 8.48
N MET A 203 -9.55 -1.02 8.27
CA MET A 203 -8.11 -0.95 8.46
C MET A 203 -7.45 0.02 7.47
N MET A 204 -7.87 0.02 6.20
CA MET A 204 -7.42 0.98 5.19
C MET A 204 -7.81 2.42 5.58
N GLN A 205 -9.08 2.65 5.92
CA GLN A 205 -9.56 3.96 6.37
C GLN A 205 -8.74 4.47 7.56
N ALA A 206 -8.58 3.68 8.62
CA ALA A 206 -7.80 4.07 9.79
C ALA A 206 -6.32 4.36 9.44
N ALA A 207 -5.74 3.61 8.50
CA ALA A 207 -4.37 3.84 8.04
C ALA A 207 -4.17 5.21 7.40
N THR A 208 -5.21 5.82 6.81
CA THR A 208 -5.12 7.19 6.27
C THR A 208 -4.72 8.19 7.34
N ALA A 209 -5.19 8.06 8.58
CA ALA A 209 -4.83 8.97 9.65
C ALA A 209 -3.32 8.94 9.94
N VAL A 210 -2.69 7.77 9.89
CA VAL A 210 -1.24 7.66 10.13
C VAL A 210 -0.46 8.02 8.88
N ALA A 211 -0.97 7.71 7.69
CA ALA A 211 -0.33 7.99 6.42
C ALA A 211 -0.42 9.47 5.99
N ASN A 212 -1.49 10.16 6.37
CA ASN A 212 -1.86 11.51 5.93
C ASN A 212 -1.84 12.51 7.08
N ASN A 213 -0.74 12.49 7.86
CA ASN A 213 -0.45 13.48 8.92
C ASN A 213 -1.61 13.72 9.90
N GLY A 214 -2.26 12.66 10.34
CA GLY A 214 -3.32 12.68 11.34
C GLY A 214 -4.74 12.83 10.79
N VAL A 215 -4.90 12.94 9.47
CA VAL A 215 -6.19 13.14 8.80
C VAL A 215 -6.79 11.82 8.34
N LEU A 216 -7.93 11.46 8.91
CA LEU A 216 -8.73 10.33 8.47
C LEU A 216 -9.53 10.74 7.21
N VAL A 217 -9.41 9.95 6.15
CA VAL A 217 -10.09 10.15 4.87
C VAL A 217 -11.02 8.97 4.61
N GLN A 218 -12.22 9.27 4.13
CA GLN A 218 -13.19 8.24 3.75
C GLN A 218 -12.74 7.53 2.46
N PRO A 219 -12.69 6.18 2.45
CA PRO A 219 -12.44 5.43 1.23
C PRO A 219 -13.52 5.70 0.17
N ARG A 220 -13.12 5.77 -1.10
CA ARG A 220 -14.02 5.93 -2.25
C ARG A 220 -13.59 5.00 -3.38
N ILE A 221 -14.60 4.47 -4.09
CA ILE A 221 -14.41 3.55 -5.23
C ILE A 221 -14.89 4.15 -6.55
N VAL A 222 -15.74 5.19 -6.51
CA VAL A 222 -16.26 5.86 -7.71
C VAL A 222 -15.49 7.15 -7.94
N LEU A 223 -14.81 7.24 -9.09
CA LEU A 223 -14.09 8.45 -9.49
C LEU A 223 -15.05 9.50 -10.04
N LYS A 224 -15.86 9.12 -11.02
CA LYS A 224 -16.88 9.97 -11.66
C LYS A 224 -17.93 9.15 -12.39
N VAL A 225 -19.08 9.76 -12.63
CA VAL A 225 -20.17 9.21 -13.44
C VAL A 225 -20.25 10.02 -14.73
N LEU A 226 -20.22 9.33 -15.87
CA LEU A 226 -20.33 9.92 -17.20
C LEU A 226 -21.70 9.61 -17.78
N ALA A 227 -22.24 10.53 -18.56
CA ALA A 227 -23.38 10.29 -19.44
C ALA A 227 -22.93 9.52 -20.70
N SER A 228 -23.90 9.07 -21.50
CA SER A 228 -23.65 8.35 -22.75
C SER A 228 -22.86 9.18 -23.79
N ASP A 229 -22.94 10.51 -23.72
CA ASP A 229 -22.20 11.44 -24.57
C ASP A 229 -20.78 11.75 -24.05
N GLY A 230 -20.38 11.15 -22.93
CA GLY A 230 -19.08 11.36 -22.29
C GLY A 230 -19.02 12.56 -21.35
N SER A 231 -20.08 13.35 -21.21
CA SER A 231 -20.13 14.47 -20.26
C SER A 231 -20.14 13.98 -18.81
N VAL A 232 -19.53 14.75 -17.90
CA VAL A 232 -19.50 14.40 -16.47
C VAL A 232 -20.84 14.75 -15.83
N VAL A 233 -21.54 13.73 -15.33
CA VAL A 233 -22.84 13.85 -14.64
C VAL A 233 -22.64 14.09 -13.15
N LYS A 234 -21.67 13.39 -12.55
CA LYS A 234 -21.41 13.46 -11.11
C LYS A 234 -19.95 13.15 -10.82
N THR A 235 -19.32 14.01 -10.05
CA THR A 235 -18.05 13.69 -9.37
C THR A 235 -18.37 13.56 -7.90
N PRO A 236 -18.32 12.35 -7.31
CA PRO A 236 -18.51 12.19 -5.87
C PRO A 236 -17.55 13.10 -5.11
N GLU A 237 -18.09 13.89 -4.20
CA GLU A 237 -17.28 14.70 -3.29
C GLU A 237 -16.46 13.78 -2.40
N THR A 238 -15.20 14.16 -2.17
CA THR A 238 -14.38 13.49 -1.15
C THR A 238 -14.99 13.81 0.20
N ALA A 239 -15.59 12.82 0.85
CA ALA A 239 -16.26 13.02 2.13
C ALA A 239 -15.29 13.49 3.23
N GLY A 240 -15.86 14.17 4.22
CA GLY A 240 -15.16 15.03 5.18
C GLY A 240 -13.90 14.44 5.79
N ALA A 241 -12.75 14.90 5.30
CA ALA A 241 -11.46 14.66 5.92
C ALA A 241 -11.47 15.25 7.33
N ARG A 242 -11.16 14.44 8.35
CA ARG A 242 -11.14 14.91 9.75
C ARG A 242 -9.86 14.49 10.45
N ARG A 243 -9.32 15.38 11.27
CA ARG A 243 -8.13 15.09 12.08
C ARG A 243 -8.50 14.21 13.27
N VAL A 244 -7.80 13.10 13.46
CA VAL A 244 -8.06 12.13 14.54
C VAL A 244 -6.86 11.94 15.47
N ILE A 245 -5.67 12.27 14.99
CA ILE A 245 -4.44 12.44 15.77
C ILE A 245 -3.68 13.66 15.23
N SER A 246 -2.72 14.15 16.01
CA SER A 246 -1.78 15.18 15.61
C SER A 246 -0.89 14.72 14.44
N ALA A 247 -0.38 15.69 13.68
CA ALA A 247 0.55 15.38 12.58
C ALA A 247 1.86 14.80 13.12
N GLU A 248 2.27 15.27 14.29
CA GLU A 248 3.45 14.86 15.05
C GLU A 248 3.33 13.38 15.47
N THR A 249 2.21 12.97 16.06
CA THR A 249 1.99 11.55 16.39
C THR A 249 1.96 10.67 15.15
N ALA A 250 1.32 11.11 14.07
CA ALA A 250 1.29 10.35 12.82
C ALA A 250 2.71 10.13 12.25
N GLN A 251 3.53 11.19 12.19
CA GLN A 251 4.92 11.12 11.73
C GLN A 251 5.79 10.24 12.63
N LEU A 252 5.64 10.39 13.95
CA LEU A 252 6.36 9.59 14.93
C LEU A 252 6.03 8.10 14.78
N MET A 253 4.75 7.77 14.63
CA MET A 253 4.29 6.40 14.40
C MET A 253 4.85 5.82 13.09
N ARG A 254 4.83 6.58 11.98
CA ARG A 254 5.48 6.15 10.73
C ARG A 254 6.97 5.86 10.96
N SER A 255 7.66 6.70 11.73
CA SER A 255 9.07 6.45 12.09
C SER A 255 9.27 5.21 12.97
N TYR A 256 8.30 4.82 13.80
CA TYR A 256 8.37 3.53 14.50
C TYR A 256 8.15 2.37 13.53
N MET A 257 7.20 2.50 12.61
CA MET A 257 6.91 1.48 11.60
C MET A 257 8.08 1.24 10.64
N THR A 258 8.95 2.22 10.38
CA THR A 258 10.19 1.97 9.59
C THR A 258 11.18 1.06 10.34
N SER A 259 11.16 1.06 11.67
CA SER A 259 12.02 0.14 12.43
C SER A 259 11.63 -1.33 12.26
N VAL A 260 10.38 -1.61 11.87
CA VAL A 260 9.86 -2.98 11.66
C VAL A 260 10.52 -3.67 10.46
N THR A 261 11.06 -2.90 9.51
CA THR A 261 11.79 -3.44 8.34
C THR A 261 13.28 -3.63 8.60
N THR A 262 13.79 -3.24 9.77
CA THR A 262 15.18 -3.51 10.17
C THR A 262 15.37 -4.98 10.53
N ASN A 263 16.61 -5.47 10.60
CA ASN A 263 16.91 -6.88 10.96
C ASN A 263 16.36 -7.31 12.34
N LEU A 264 16.08 -6.35 13.22
CA LEU A 264 15.48 -6.59 14.54
C LEU A 264 13.95 -6.65 14.49
N GLY A 265 13.36 -6.16 13.40
CA GLY A 265 11.92 -6.02 13.24
C GLY A 265 11.25 -7.28 12.67
N THR A 266 9.98 -7.44 13.05
CA THR A 266 9.14 -8.56 12.60
C THR A 266 8.83 -8.55 11.10
N GLY A 267 9.03 -7.41 10.41
CA GLY A 267 8.73 -7.22 8.99
C GLY A 267 9.96 -6.99 8.13
N HIS A 268 11.16 -7.42 8.55
CA HIS A 268 12.41 -7.25 7.78
C HIS A 268 12.32 -7.79 6.34
N ARG A 269 11.50 -8.81 6.09
CA ARG A 269 11.25 -9.35 4.74
C ARG A 269 10.50 -8.41 3.80
N ALA A 270 9.90 -7.34 4.35
CA ALA A 270 9.28 -6.28 3.56
C ALA A 270 10.31 -5.25 3.03
N LYS A 271 11.55 -5.26 3.52
CA LYS A 271 12.55 -4.21 3.23
C LYS A 271 12.90 -4.15 1.74
N ILE A 272 13.02 -2.91 1.25
CA ILE A 272 13.58 -2.55 -0.06
C ILE A 272 14.71 -1.55 0.23
N ASP A 273 15.89 -1.72 -0.36
CA ASP A 273 17.09 -0.98 0.06
C ASP A 273 17.07 0.51 -0.29
N ASP A 274 16.41 0.88 -1.39
CA ASP A 274 16.32 2.25 -1.92
C ASP A 274 14.94 2.90 -1.71
N LEU A 275 14.03 2.23 -1.00
CA LEU A 275 12.67 2.69 -0.73
C LEU A 275 12.31 2.52 0.74
N SER A 276 12.01 3.64 1.42
CA SER A 276 11.61 3.61 2.82
C SER A 276 10.15 3.16 2.95
N LEU A 277 9.91 2.09 3.72
CA LEU A 277 8.58 1.58 4.02
C LEU A 277 8.29 1.65 5.51
N ALA A 278 7.14 2.21 5.87
CA ALA A 278 6.58 2.10 7.22
C ALA A 278 5.69 0.85 7.26
N VAL A 279 6.11 -0.19 7.99
CA VAL A 279 5.47 -1.52 7.96
C VAL A 279 4.94 -1.94 9.33
N LYS A 280 3.84 -2.68 9.35
CA LYS A 280 3.42 -3.48 10.51
C LYS A 280 2.86 -4.82 10.09
N THR A 281 3.37 -5.87 10.74
CA THR A 281 2.88 -7.25 10.58
C THR A 281 1.83 -7.60 11.63
N GLY A 282 0.98 -8.57 11.32
CA GLY A 282 -0.02 -9.14 12.21
C GLY A 282 -0.08 -10.65 12.11
N THR A 283 -0.28 -11.28 13.25
CA THR A 283 -0.71 -12.67 13.37
C THR A 283 -1.86 -12.67 14.37
N ALA A 284 -3.06 -13.06 13.95
CA ALA A 284 -4.24 -13.13 14.79
C ALA A 284 -4.76 -14.56 14.84
N GLN A 285 -5.26 -14.98 15.99
CA GLN A 285 -5.94 -16.26 16.12
C GLN A 285 -7.40 -16.08 15.70
N LEU A 286 -7.97 -17.07 15.03
CA LEU A 286 -9.40 -17.13 14.76
C LEU A 286 -10.13 -17.86 15.87
N ILE A 287 -11.38 -17.48 16.12
CA ILE A 287 -12.24 -18.20 17.06
C ILE A 287 -12.75 -19.49 16.39
N ASP A 288 -12.51 -20.64 17.02
CA ASP A 288 -13.20 -21.89 16.67
C ASP A 288 -14.65 -21.79 17.12
N ARG A 289 -15.58 -21.73 16.16
CA ARG A 289 -17.02 -21.58 16.43
C ARG A 289 -17.61 -22.73 17.24
N ARG A 290 -16.99 -23.92 17.22
CA ARG A 290 -17.45 -25.09 17.98
C ARG A 290 -17.10 -25.00 19.46
N THR A 291 -15.93 -24.45 19.78
CA THR A 291 -15.45 -24.36 21.17
C THR A 291 -15.71 -22.99 21.79
N GLY A 292 -15.92 -21.95 20.97
CA GLY A 292 -16.00 -20.56 21.40
C GLY A 292 -14.66 -19.99 21.88
N ALA A 293 -13.55 -20.70 21.67
CA ALA A 293 -12.20 -20.30 22.05
C ALA A 293 -11.33 -20.02 20.82
N TYR A 294 -10.18 -19.38 21.02
CA TYR A 294 -9.20 -19.22 19.95
C TYR A 294 -8.69 -20.58 19.47
N SER A 295 -8.63 -20.74 18.15
CA SER A 295 -8.08 -21.91 17.48
C SER A 295 -6.55 -21.94 17.60
N ASP A 296 -6.01 -23.14 17.74
CA ASP A 296 -4.58 -23.40 17.72
C ASP A 296 -4.01 -23.56 16.29
N THR A 297 -4.90 -23.68 15.29
CA THR A 297 -4.53 -24.01 13.89
C THR A 297 -5.05 -23.02 12.85
N ASP A 298 -6.02 -22.18 13.21
CA ASP A 298 -6.60 -21.18 12.32
C ASP A 298 -6.14 -19.78 12.71
N TYR A 299 -5.37 -19.17 11.81
CA TYR A 299 -4.77 -17.85 11.99
C TYR A 299 -5.10 -16.95 10.82
N ILE A 300 -4.96 -15.64 11.05
CA ILE A 300 -4.85 -14.63 10.01
C ILE A 300 -3.44 -14.07 10.06
N ALA A 301 -2.75 -14.13 8.93
CA ALA A 301 -1.47 -13.47 8.74
C ALA A 301 -1.70 -12.18 7.95
N SER A 302 -1.16 -11.05 8.39
CA SER A 302 -1.35 -9.79 7.69
C SER A 302 -0.12 -8.91 7.73
N CYS A 303 -0.04 -7.98 6.79
CA CYS A 303 0.98 -6.96 6.74
C CYS A 303 0.41 -5.69 6.10
N MET A 304 0.69 -4.55 6.73
CA MET A 304 0.33 -3.22 6.22
C MET A 304 1.61 -2.44 5.96
N ALA A 305 1.64 -1.69 4.86
CA ALA A 305 2.73 -0.77 4.54
C ALA A 305 2.23 0.58 4.08
N MET A 306 3.02 1.62 4.35
CA MET A 306 2.84 2.97 3.82
C MET A 306 4.08 3.33 3.01
N VAL A 307 3.87 3.81 1.78
CA VAL A 307 4.90 3.94 0.74
C VAL A 307 4.84 5.33 0.09
N PRO A 308 5.97 6.08 0.08
CA PRO A 308 7.11 5.97 0.98
C PRO A 308 6.74 6.24 2.44
N ALA A 309 7.62 5.94 3.39
CA ALA A 309 7.33 6.06 4.83
C ALA A 309 7.15 7.52 5.31
N ASP A 310 7.90 8.47 4.76
CA ASP A 310 7.94 9.86 5.18
C ASP A 310 6.72 10.65 4.68
N ASN A 311 6.42 10.52 3.38
CA ASN A 311 5.26 11.11 2.72
C ASN A 311 4.48 10.05 1.91
N PRO A 312 3.67 9.21 2.58
CA PRO A 312 2.95 8.13 1.92
C PRO A 312 2.00 8.63 0.83
N VAL A 313 2.14 8.07 -0.36
CA VAL A 313 1.19 8.22 -1.47
C VAL A 313 0.41 6.93 -1.73
N LEU A 314 0.81 5.84 -1.07
CA LEU A 314 0.19 4.53 -1.17
C LEU A 314 0.15 3.85 0.20
N VAL A 315 -1.01 3.33 0.57
CA VAL A 315 -1.18 2.35 1.66
C VAL A 315 -1.47 1.01 1.02
N LEU A 316 -0.72 -0.01 1.45
CA LEU A 316 -0.89 -1.40 1.05
C LEU A 316 -1.34 -2.22 2.25
N TYR A 317 -2.34 -3.08 2.09
CA TYR A 317 -2.76 -3.99 3.14
C TYR A 317 -3.04 -5.37 2.58
N HIS A 318 -2.27 -6.34 3.06
CA HIS A 318 -2.32 -7.73 2.65
C HIS A 318 -2.75 -8.61 3.82
N VAL A 319 -3.72 -9.49 3.59
CA VAL A 319 -4.30 -10.38 4.60
C VAL A 319 -4.45 -11.78 4.00
N ILE A 320 -3.87 -12.77 4.68
CA ILE A 320 -3.93 -14.19 4.33
C ILE A 320 -4.75 -14.90 5.40
N VAL A 321 -5.83 -15.53 4.99
CA VAL A 321 -6.80 -16.19 5.88
C VAL A 321 -6.52 -17.69 5.94
N LYS A 322 -6.34 -18.19 7.16
CA LYS A 322 -6.08 -19.61 7.45
C LYS A 322 -5.02 -20.23 6.54
N PRO A 323 -3.78 -19.68 6.50
CA PRO A 323 -2.70 -20.29 5.76
C PRO A 323 -2.45 -21.71 6.29
N LYS A 324 -2.29 -22.68 5.38
CA LYS A 324 -1.97 -24.09 5.69
C LYS A 324 -0.58 -24.50 5.23
N GLY A 325 0.18 -23.55 4.69
CA GLY A 325 1.59 -23.72 4.34
C GLY A 325 2.52 -23.82 5.56
N PRO A 326 3.84 -23.70 5.34
CA PRO A 326 4.84 -23.97 6.38
C PRO A 326 4.87 -22.96 7.53
N SER A 327 4.21 -21.81 7.38
CA SER A 327 4.17 -20.75 8.38
C SER A 327 2.84 -20.03 8.37
N TYR A 328 2.46 -19.51 9.53
CA TYR A 328 1.28 -18.65 9.72
C TYR A 328 1.67 -17.24 10.20
N LEU A 329 2.96 -16.95 10.33
CA LEU A 329 3.44 -15.68 10.88
C LEU A 329 3.39 -14.59 9.81
N GLY A 330 2.70 -13.47 10.08
CA GLY A 330 2.58 -12.34 9.14
C GLY A 330 3.92 -11.81 8.62
N GLY A 331 4.94 -11.79 9.47
CA GLY A 331 6.30 -11.40 9.07
C GLY A 331 6.99 -12.34 8.09
N GLN A 332 6.58 -13.61 8.03
CA GLN A 332 7.15 -14.60 7.11
C GLN A 332 6.38 -14.68 5.80
N ILE A 333 5.04 -14.63 5.86
CA ILE A 333 4.19 -14.94 4.70
C ILE A 333 3.43 -13.74 4.13
N ALA A 334 3.14 -12.71 4.94
CA ALA A 334 2.42 -11.52 4.48
C ALA A 334 3.36 -10.33 4.16
N ALA A 335 4.54 -10.28 4.78
CA ALA A 335 5.54 -9.23 4.53
C ALA A 335 6.20 -9.31 3.13
N PRO A 336 6.55 -10.49 2.57
CA PRO A 336 7.13 -10.56 1.23
C PRO A 336 6.18 -10.07 0.11
N PRO A 337 4.89 -10.46 0.07
CA PRO A 337 3.94 -9.89 -0.91
C PRO A 337 3.83 -8.36 -0.84
N ILE A 338 3.95 -7.78 0.36
CA ILE A 338 3.99 -6.32 0.54
C ILE A 338 5.25 -5.71 -0.08
N ARG A 339 6.42 -6.35 0.05
CA ARG A 339 7.65 -5.91 -0.62
C ARG A 339 7.45 -5.92 -2.13
N ASP A 340 7.00 -7.07 -2.66
CA ASP A 340 6.88 -7.28 -4.10
C ASP A 340 5.88 -6.27 -4.72
N ALA A 341 4.77 -5.99 -4.02
CA ALA A 341 3.82 -4.97 -4.43
C ALA A 341 4.38 -3.55 -4.31
N ALA A 342 5.04 -3.21 -3.20
CA ALA A 342 5.64 -1.89 -3.03
C ALA A 342 6.69 -1.60 -4.11
N GLU A 343 7.55 -2.58 -4.42
CA GLU A 343 8.58 -2.48 -5.45
C GLU A 343 7.96 -2.24 -6.84
N ALA A 344 7.03 -3.11 -7.25
CA ALA A 344 6.38 -3.01 -8.56
C ALA A 344 5.55 -1.72 -8.72
N LEU A 345 4.80 -1.33 -7.69
CA LEU A 345 3.91 -0.19 -7.75
C LEU A 345 4.64 1.14 -7.60
N THR A 346 5.77 1.18 -6.90
CA THR A 346 6.65 2.36 -6.89
C THR A 346 7.17 2.67 -8.29
N ASP A 347 7.59 1.65 -9.04
CA ASP A 347 8.07 1.84 -10.42
C ASP A 347 6.92 2.22 -11.36
N TYR A 348 5.77 1.56 -11.22
CA TYR A 348 4.59 1.84 -12.03
C TYR A 348 4.06 3.27 -11.84
N LEU A 349 3.97 3.73 -10.59
CA LEU A 349 3.42 5.05 -10.24
C LEU A 349 4.46 6.18 -10.32
N GLY A 350 5.72 5.86 -10.65
CA GLY A 350 6.81 6.85 -10.67
C GLY A 350 7.11 7.46 -9.30
N ILE A 351 6.88 6.71 -8.22
CA ILE A 351 7.14 7.17 -6.86
C ILE A 351 8.66 7.37 -6.69
N PRO A 352 9.11 8.53 -6.17
CA PRO A 352 10.53 8.76 -5.98
C PRO A 352 11.17 7.70 -5.07
N ARG A 353 12.18 7.01 -5.60
CA ARG A 353 13.12 6.18 -4.85
C ARG A 353 14.27 7.07 -4.36
N GLY A 354 14.91 6.72 -3.24
CA GLY A 354 16.04 7.49 -2.71
C GLY A 354 17.17 7.71 -3.74
N ARG A 355 17.97 8.78 -3.57
CA ARG A 355 19.16 9.19 -4.36
C ARG A 355 19.12 9.12 -5.90
N ASN A 356 18.00 8.80 -6.53
CA ASN A 356 17.89 8.91 -7.98
C ASN A 356 17.52 10.34 -8.35
N PRO A 357 18.38 11.08 -9.09
CA PRO A 357 18.01 12.39 -9.59
C PRO A 357 16.77 12.25 -10.46
N GLN A 358 15.66 12.84 -10.02
CA GLN A 358 14.45 12.88 -10.81
C GLN A 358 14.66 13.88 -11.95
N ALA A 359 14.73 13.38 -13.18
CA ALA A 359 14.47 14.22 -14.33
C ALA A 359 12.97 14.55 -14.31
N VAL A 360 12.63 15.77 -13.90
CA VAL A 360 11.27 16.29 -14.01
C VAL A 360 10.97 16.44 -15.49
N HIS A 361 10.12 15.56 -16.01
CA HIS A 361 9.63 15.61 -17.37
C HIS A 361 8.24 16.24 -17.39
N SER A 362 7.95 17.08 -18.38
CA SER A 362 6.69 17.85 -18.48
C SER A 362 5.43 17.01 -18.75
N GLY A 363 5.53 15.67 -18.67
CA GLY A 363 4.50 14.73 -19.13
C GLY A 363 4.32 14.71 -20.65
N THR A 364 4.99 15.61 -21.38
CA THR A 364 4.96 15.69 -22.84
C THR A 364 6.32 15.23 -23.34
N ILE A 365 6.47 13.92 -23.64
CA ILE A 365 7.63 13.50 -24.43
C ILE A 365 7.35 14.10 -25.79
N LEU A 366 7.95 15.26 -26.08
CA LEU A 366 8.13 15.71 -27.44
C LEU A 366 9.03 14.66 -28.07
N VAL A 367 8.41 13.58 -28.57
CA VAL A 367 9.01 12.78 -29.62
C VAL A 367 9.21 13.82 -30.71
N PRO A 368 10.46 14.21 -31.02
CA PRO A 368 10.68 15.11 -32.14
C PRO A 368 10.00 14.42 -33.30
N THR A 369 8.94 15.02 -33.85
CA THR A 369 8.40 14.55 -35.13
C THR A 369 9.60 14.54 -36.05
N ASP A 370 10.00 13.34 -36.46
CA ASP A 370 11.15 13.12 -37.33
C ASP A 370 11.10 14.20 -38.41
N LYS A 371 12.01 15.18 -38.33
CA LYS A 371 12.16 16.14 -39.42
C LYS A 371 12.69 15.30 -40.57
N SER A 372 11.82 14.88 -41.48
CA SER A 372 12.28 14.40 -42.78
C SER A 372 13.04 15.56 -43.41
N ALA A 373 14.24 15.32 -43.91
CA ALA A 373 14.99 16.37 -44.59
C ALA A 373 14.18 16.81 -45.84
N ASP A 374 13.64 18.04 -45.82
CA ASP A 374 13.04 18.66 -47.02
C ASP A 374 14.21 19.18 -47.87
N ILE A 375 14.68 18.34 -48.80
CA ILE A 375 15.86 18.63 -49.61
C ILE A 375 15.41 19.17 -50.96
N LYS A 376 15.63 20.47 -51.17
CA LYS A 376 15.33 21.19 -52.42
C LYS A 376 16.62 21.34 -53.23
N ASP A 377 16.92 22.55 -53.69
CA ASP A 377 18.09 22.88 -54.52
C ASP A 377 19.32 23.27 -53.68
N VAL A 378 19.24 23.18 -52.35
CA VAL A 378 20.29 23.59 -51.41
C VAL A 378 20.47 22.52 -50.33
N MET A 379 21.73 22.23 -50.00
CA MET A 379 22.13 21.24 -49.02
C MET A 379 21.67 21.61 -47.61
N PRO A 380 20.79 20.84 -46.96
CA PRO A 380 20.39 21.09 -45.59
C PRO A 380 21.49 20.68 -44.60
N ASP A 381 21.38 21.15 -43.35
CA ASP A 381 22.17 20.61 -42.25
C ASP A 381 21.56 19.30 -41.78
N LEU A 382 22.22 18.21 -42.17
CA LEU A 382 21.84 16.82 -41.91
C LEU A 382 22.50 16.28 -40.64
N ARG A 383 23.34 17.05 -39.93
CA ARG A 383 23.97 16.57 -38.69
C ARG A 383 22.91 16.24 -37.64
N GLY A 384 23.02 15.05 -37.05
CA GLY A 384 22.04 14.53 -36.10
C GLY A 384 20.82 13.87 -36.74
N TYR A 385 20.79 13.69 -38.07
CA TYR A 385 19.77 12.87 -38.72
C TYR A 385 20.15 11.40 -38.67
N SER A 386 19.17 10.52 -38.45
CA SER A 386 19.32 9.08 -38.54
C SER A 386 19.20 8.60 -39.99
N LYS A 387 19.73 7.41 -40.28
CA LYS A 387 19.61 6.76 -41.59
C LYS A 387 18.17 6.67 -42.11
N LYS A 388 17.18 6.48 -41.22
CA LYS A 388 15.75 6.46 -41.57
C LYS A 388 15.25 7.84 -42.04
N GLN A 389 15.72 8.92 -41.42
CA GLN A 389 15.34 10.29 -41.78
C GLN A 389 15.97 10.75 -43.10
N LEU A 390 17.00 10.06 -43.58
CA LEU A 390 17.66 10.29 -44.87
C LEU A 390 16.97 9.57 -46.04
N LEU A 391 15.98 8.71 -45.81
CA LEU A 391 15.30 7.97 -46.88
C LEU A 391 14.81 8.84 -48.05
N PRO A 392 14.24 10.04 -47.83
CA PRO A 392 13.86 10.91 -48.94
C PRO A 392 15.03 11.36 -49.82
N LEU A 393 16.23 11.55 -49.26
CA LEU A 393 17.46 11.87 -49.99
C LEU A 393 17.90 10.67 -50.85
N LEU A 394 17.80 9.46 -50.29
CA LEU A 394 18.19 8.21 -50.96
C LEU A 394 17.24 7.82 -52.11
N LEU A 395 16.02 8.33 -52.10
CA LEU A 395 15.01 8.07 -53.12
C LEU A 395 15.06 9.05 -54.31
N ARG A 396 15.91 10.08 -54.26
CA ARG A 396 16.10 10.99 -55.39
C ARG A 396 16.96 10.32 -56.47
N GLU A 397 16.45 10.29 -57.69
CA GLU A 397 17.17 9.69 -58.84
C GLU A 397 18.20 10.65 -59.46
N ASP A 398 18.17 11.93 -59.11
CA ASP A 398 19.01 12.97 -59.69
C ASP A 398 20.30 13.23 -58.89
N ILE A 399 20.52 12.56 -57.76
CA ILE A 399 21.73 12.70 -56.92
C ILE A 399 22.26 11.32 -56.51
N THR A 400 23.52 11.26 -56.09
CA THR A 400 24.11 10.04 -55.49
C THR A 400 24.41 10.30 -54.03
N VAL A 401 24.09 9.35 -53.15
CA VAL A 401 24.36 9.47 -51.71
C VAL A 401 25.24 8.30 -51.27
N ASP A 402 26.39 8.61 -50.71
CA ASP A 402 27.33 7.67 -50.11
C ASP A 402 27.28 7.80 -48.58
N ILE A 403 27.02 6.69 -47.88
CA ILE A 403 26.83 6.66 -46.44
C ILE A 403 27.87 5.72 -45.83
N GLN A 404 28.72 6.26 -44.95
CA GLN A 404 29.70 5.48 -44.19
C GLN A 404 29.32 5.45 -42.70
N GLY A 405 29.28 4.25 -42.11
CA GLY A 405 28.96 4.05 -40.69
C GLY A 405 27.47 3.82 -40.40
N ASP A 406 27.15 3.74 -39.11
CA ASP A 406 25.81 3.49 -38.57
C ASP A 406 25.52 4.49 -37.44
N GLY A 407 24.24 4.82 -37.22
CA GLY A 407 23.82 5.78 -36.20
C GLY A 407 23.35 7.11 -36.78
N TRP A 408 23.93 8.22 -36.29
CA TRP A 408 23.51 9.58 -36.64
C TRP A 408 24.58 10.28 -37.48
N VAL A 409 24.16 11.08 -38.47
CA VAL A 409 25.09 11.85 -39.31
C VAL A 409 25.92 12.78 -38.43
N LYS A 410 27.23 12.58 -38.46
CA LYS A 410 28.23 13.41 -37.80
C LYS A 410 28.77 14.48 -38.75
N ASN A 411 29.12 14.05 -39.96
CA ASN A 411 29.69 14.90 -41.00
C ASN A 411 28.89 14.74 -42.29
N GLN A 412 28.88 15.80 -43.08
CA GLN A 412 28.30 15.82 -44.41
C GLN A 412 29.22 16.59 -45.36
N ASP A 413 29.21 16.18 -46.63
CA ASP A 413 29.77 16.91 -47.75
C ASP A 413 28.81 16.75 -48.95
N PRO A 414 28.38 17.82 -49.63
CA PRO A 414 28.72 19.23 -49.44
C PRO A 414 28.24 19.84 -48.09
N ALA A 415 28.86 20.97 -47.71
CA ALA A 415 28.50 21.71 -46.50
C ALA A 415 27.07 22.29 -46.60
N PRO A 416 26.38 22.51 -45.45
CA PRO A 416 25.06 23.13 -45.44
C PRO A 416 25.05 24.48 -46.18
N GLY A 417 24.04 24.70 -47.02
CA GLY A 417 23.92 25.89 -47.87
C GLY A 417 24.52 25.75 -49.28
N SER A 418 25.19 24.64 -49.59
CA SER A 418 25.74 24.40 -50.94
C SER A 418 24.63 24.08 -51.95
N PRO A 419 24.75 24.50 -53.23
CA PRO A 419 23.76 24.15 -54.25
C PRO A 419 23.80 22.65 -54.54
N ILE A 420 22.62 22.02 -54.61
CA ILE A 420 22.45 20.64 -55.08
C ILE A 420 21.94 20.71 -56.51
N THR A 421 22.69 20.13 -57.44
CA THR A 421 22.34 20.04 -58.86
C THR A 421 22.24 18.58 -59.30
N PRO A 422 21.53 18.26 -60.40
CA PRO A 422 21.51 16.90 -60.93
C PRO A 422 22.94 16.37 -61.16
N GLY A 423 23.26 15.21 -60.59
CA GLY A 423 24.57 14.57 -60.61
C GLY A 423 25.46 14.86 -59.39
N THR A 424 25.02 15.64 -58.41
CA THR A 424 25.78 15.88 -57.18
C THR A 424 25.90 14.59 -56.36
N THR A 425 27.12 14.30 -55.89
CA THR A 425 27.39 13.24 -54.91
C THR A 425 27.43 13.84 -53.51
N ILE A 426 26.68 13.24 -52.59
CA ILE A 426 26.62 13.62 -51.18
C ILE A 426 27.26 12.52 -50.35
N HIS A 427 28.28 12.86 -49.56
CA HIS A 427 28.94 11.95 -48.64
C HIS A 427 28.49 12.23 -47.20
N LEU A 428 28.05 11.20 -46.48
CA LEU A 428 27.57 11.28 -45.10
C LEU A 428 28.32 10.27 -44.22
N ASP A 429 28.98 10.77 -43.16
CA ASP A 429 29.60 9.93 -42.14
C ASP A 429 28.69 9.84 -40.92
N LEU A 430 28.34 8.62 -40.50
CA LEU A 430 27.48 8.31 -39.36
C LEU A 430 28.31 7.73 -38.21
N GLN A 431 27.88 8.02 -36.97
CA GLN A 431 28.47 7.50 -35.74
C GLN A 431 27.42 7.08 -34.70
#